data_AF-A7ILD5-F1
#
_entry.id   AF-A7ILD5-F1
#
_cell.length_a   1.000
_cell.length_b   1.000
_cell.length_c   1.000
_cell.angle_alpha   90.00
_cell.angle_beta   90.00
_cell.angle_gamma   90.00
#
_symmetry.space_group_name_H-M   'P 1'
#
loop_
_entity.id
_entity.type
_entity.pdbx_description
1 polymer ?
#
loop_
_entity_poly.entity_id
_entity_poly.type
_entity_poly.pdbx_seq_one_letter_code
_entity_poly.pdbx_strand_id
1 'polypeptide(L)'
;MHHLMLKEKRTEIEAPMATAVENRMMDGTPFTYSGLAAVSEAAGGDEARDRVADRTIQKWRRRGWISFRRIKREVVWSLTAEGEDEKERREAAHG
;
A
#
# COMPACT_ATOMS: atom_id res chain seq x y z
N MET A 1 4.00 -32.66 11.74
CA MET A 1 4.16 -31.98 10.44
C MET A 1 2.88 -31.24 10.03
N HIS A 2 2.50 -30.16 10.74
CA HIS A 2 1.26 -29.42 10.44
C HIS A 2 1.50 -27.90 10.26
N HIS A 3 2.77 -27.47 10.24
CA HIS A 3 3.14 -26.05 10.26
C HIS A 3 3.68 -25.52 8.92
N LEU A 4 3.92 -26.40 7.92
CA LEU A 4 4.45 -25.99 6.61
C LEU A 4 3.35 -25.63 5.59
N MET A 5 2.16 -26.23 5.63
CA MET A 5 1.12 -26.04 4.60
C MET A 5 0.30 -24.75 4.69
N LEU A 6 0.50 -23.92 5.72
CA LEU A 6 -0.21 -22.63 5.87
C LEU A 6 0.58 -21.43 5.31
N LYS A 7 1.86 -21.60 4.95
CA LYS A 7 2.68 -20.50 4.42
C LYS A 7 2.39 -20.26 2.93
N GLU A 8 2.20 -21.30 2.15
CA GLU A 8 2.05 -21.19 0.69
C GLU A 8 0.75 -20.48 0.27
N LYS A 9 -0.38 -20.78 0.93
CA LYS A 9 -1.65 -20.09 0.67
C LYS A 9 -1.71 -18.63 1.15
N ARG A 10 -0.87 -18.24 2.12
CA ARG A 10 -0.82 -16.85 2.62
C ARG A 10 -0.22 -15.90 1.60
N THR A 11 0.82 -16.36 0.89
CA THR A 11 1.58 -15.57 -0.07
C THR A 11 0.79 -15.20 -1.32
N GLU A 12 -0.01 -16.13 -1.86
CA GLU A 12 -0.68 -15.93 -3.15
C GLU A 12 -1.83 -14.92 -3.11
N ILE A 13 -2.51 -14.77 -1.97
CA ILE A 13 -3.59 -13.77 -1.83
C ILE A 13 -3.08 -12.44 -1.29
N GLU A 14 -2.01 -12.45 -0.48
CA GLU A 14 -1.41 -11.23 0.05
C GLU A 14 -0.65 -10.44 -1.04
N ALA A 15 -0.04 -11.12 -2.00
CA ALA A 15 0.65 -10.49 -3.13
C ALA A 15 -0.24 -9.58 -4.00
N PRO A 16 -1.39 -10.04 -4.57
CA PRO A 16 -2.23 -9.19 -5.42
C PRO A 16 -2.86 -8.01 -4.65
N MET A 17 -3.16 -8.17 -3.37
CA MET A 17 -3.71 -7.10 -2.53
C MET A 17 -2.67 -6.05 -2.16
N ALA A 18 -1.46 -6.48 -1.80
CA ALA A 18 -0.34 -5.58 -1.62
C ALA A 18 -0.07 -4.79 -2.91
N THR A 19 -0.17 -5.43 -4.07
CA THR A 19 -0.04 -4.76 -5.38
C THR A 19 -1.14 -3.74 -5.61
N ALA A 20 -2.41 -4.01 -5.28
CA ALA A 20 -3.50 -3.04 -5.46
C ALA A 20 -3.31 -1.78 -4.60
N VAL A 21 -2.93 -1.95 -3.34
CA VAL A 21 -2.64 -0.83 -2.42
C VAL A 21 -1.39 -0.08 -2.87
N GLU A 22 -0.31 -0.78 -3.22
CA GLU A 22 0.92 -0.15 -3.72
C GLU A 22 0.67 0.62 -5.02
N ASN A 23 -0.15 0.09 -5.94
CA ASN A 23 -0.55 0.79 -7.16
C ASN A 23 -1.35 2.05 -6.86
N ARG A 24 -2.32 1.98 -5.93
CA ARG A 24 -3.07 3.16 -5.49
C ARG A 24 -2.16 4.23 -4.88
N MET A 25 -1.16 3.84 -4.10
CA MET A 25 -0.22 4.80 -3.52
C MET A 25 0.75 5.38 -4.56
N MET A 26 1.09 4.59 -5.60
CA MET A 26 2.02 4.98 -6.65
C MET A 26 1.38 5.86 -7.73
N ASP A 27 0.05 5.96 -7.80
CA ASP A 27 -0.61 6.86 -8.75
C ASP A 27 -0.28 8.35 -8.51
N GLY A 28 0.22 8.68 -7.31
CA GLY A 28 0.64 10.03 -6.90
C GLY A 28 -0.50 10.92 -6.42
N THR A 29 -1.75 10.48 -6.54
CA THR A 29 -2.90 11.19 -5.97
C THR A 29 -2.91 11.03 -4.45
N PRO A 30 -3.16 12.11 -3.68
CA PRO A 30 -3.26 12.02 -2.23
C PRO A 30 -4.30 10.98 -1.79
N PHE A 31 -4.02 10.30 -0.67
CA PHE A 31 -4.85 9.22 -0.16
C PHE A 31 -4.99 9.25 1.35
N THR A 32 -6.03 8.61 1.87
CA THR A 32 -6.26 8.41 3.31
C THR A 32 -6.15 6.93 3.65
N TYR A 33 -5.99 6.62 4.94
CA TYR A 33 -6.04 5.22 5.39
C TYR A 33 -7.37 4.56 5.03
N SER A 34 -8.49 5.25 5.25
CA SER A 34 -9.82 4.72 4.90
C SER A 34 -9.97 4.47 3.40
N GLY A 35 -9.41 5.33 2.56
CA GLY A 35 -9.39 5.11 1.11
C GLY A 35 -8.59 3.86 0.71
N LEU A 36 -7.42 3.63 1.33
CA LEU A 36 -6.64 2.42 1.09
C LEU A 36 -7.31 1.16 1.63
N ALA A 37 -7.99 1.25 2.78
CA ALA A 37 -8.77 0.15 3.34
C ALA A 37 -9.88 -0.28 2.37
N ALA A 38 -10.61 0.68 1.78
CA ALA A 38 -11.64 0.40 0.77
C ALA A 38 -11.06 -0.25 -0.50
N VAL A 39 -9.87 0.17 -0.97
CA VAL A 39 -9.18 -0.49 -2.08
C VAL A 39 -8.82 -1.93 -1.73
N SER A 40 -8.34 -2.17 -0.51
CA SER A 40 -8.05 -3.52 -0.02
C SER A 40 -9.30 -4.38 0.10
N GLU A 41 -10.43 -3.81 0.51
CA GLU A 41 -11.72 -4.50 0.61
C GLU A 41 -12.24 -4.89 -0.78
N ALA A 42 -12.23 -3.95 -1.74
CA ALA A 42 -12.66 -4.19 -3.11
C ALA A 42 -11.82 -5.26 -3.84
N ALA A 43 -10.55 -5.43 -3.45
CA ALA A 43 -9.69 -6.51 -3.92
C ALA A 43 -10.00 -7.88 -3.27
N GLY A 44 -11.10 -7.98 -2.51
CA GLY A 44 -11.57 -9.20 -1.83
C GLY A 44 -11.07 -9.37 -0.39
N GLY A 45 -10.86 -8.27 0.34
CA GLY A 45 -10.24 -8.20 1.67
C GLY A 45 -11.05 -8.83 2.84
N ASP A 46 -10.36 -9.18 3.93
CA ASP A 46 -10.88 -9.68 5.23
C ASP A 46 -10.00 -9.08 6.36
N GLU A 47 -10.41 -9.16 7.63
CA GLU A 47 -9.89 -8.48 8.84
C GLU A 47 -8.36 -8.56 9.03
N ALA A 48 -7.70 -9.63 8.56
CA ALA A 48 -6.23 -9.75 8.58
C ALA A 48 -5.51 -8.77 7.62
N ARG A 49 -6.23 -8.09 6.74
CA ARG A 49 -5.72 -7.30 5.60
C ARG A 49 -5.84 -5.79 5.76
N ASP A 50 -6.53 -5.28 6.79
CA ASP A 50 -6.34 -3.90 7.28
C ASP A 50 -4.87 -3.64 7.62
N ARG A 51 -4.16 -4.70 8.03
CA ARG A 51 -2.70 -4.68 8.22
C ARG A 51 -1.92 -4.49 6.92
N VAL A 52 -2.47 -4.79 5.74
CA VAL A 52 -1.77 -4.56 4.46
C VAL A 52 -1.65 -3.06 4.21
N ALA A 53 -2.75 -2.30 4.28
CA ALA A 53 -2.72 -0.85 4.11
C ALA A 53 -1.75 -0.18 5.12
N ASP A 54 -1.87 -0.54 6.41
CA ASP A 54 -0.99 0.00 7.46
C ASP A 54 0.48 -0.41 7.24
N ARG A 55 0.77 -1.68 6.96
CA ARG A 55 2.16 -2.14 6.70
C ARG A 55 2.76 -1.45 5.47
N THR A 56 1.98 -1.25 4.41
CA THR A 56 2.45 -0.58 3.20
C THR A 56 2.73 0.90 3.47
N ILE A 57 1.82 1.61 4.16
CA ILE A 57 2.05 2.99 4.61
C ILE A 57 3.33 3.07 5.45
N GLN A 58 3.50 2.21 6.45
CA GLN A 58 4.69 2.22 7.31
C GLN A 58 5.97 1.89 6.54
N LYS A 59 5.92 0.97 5.56
CA LYS A 59 7.05 0.65 4.68
C LYS A 59 7.46 1.87 3.85
N TRP A 60 6.51 2.52 3.19
CA TRP A 60 6.79 3.66 2.31
C TRP A 60 7.23 4.89 3.10
N ARG A 61 6.61 5.13 4.26
CA ARG A 61 7.03 6.21 5.17
C ARG A 61 8.47 6.02 5.65
N ARG A 62 8.87 4.79 6.01
CA ARG A 62 10.26 4.48 6.39
C ARG A 62 11.26 4.67 5.26
N ARG A 63 10.80 4.57 4.00
CA ARG A 63 11.61 4.82 2.81
C ARG A 63 11.67 6.29 2.40
N GLY A 64 10.94 7.18 3.08
CA GLY A 64 10.88 8.60 2.72
C GLY A 64 9.94 8.92 1.56
N TRP A 65 9.29 7.93 0.95
CA TRP A 65 8.48 8.09 -0.28
C TRP A 65 7.15 8.82 -0.07
N ILE A 66 6.63 8.85 1.16
CA ILE A 66 5.38 9.53 1.49
C ILE A 66 5.53 10.37 2.74
N SER A 67 4.75 11.44 2.80
CA SER A 67 4.55 12.27 3.97
C SER A 67 3.05 12.41 4.26
N PHE A 68 2.70 12.90 5.45
CA PHE A 68 1.30 13.17 5.78
C PHE A 68 1.09 14.61 6.22
N ARG A 69 -0.12 15.10 5.98
CA ARG A 69 -0.67 16.30 6.60
C ARG A 69 -1.97 15.95 7.31
N ARG A 70 -2.22 16.59 8.44
CA ARG A 70 -3.51 16.50 9.14
C ARG A 70 -4.43 17.60 8.64
N ILE A 71 -5.57 17.20 8.07
CA ILE A 71 -6.62 18.11 7.61
C ILE A 71 -7.86 17.82 8.45
N LYS A 72 -8.18 18.73 9.38
CA LYS A 72 -9.24 18.54 10.39
C LYS A 72 -9.02 17.24 11.19
N ARG A 73 -9.85 16.22 10.96
CA ARG A 73 -9.81 14.91 11.64
C ARG A 73 -9.15 13.82 10.80
N GLU A 74 -8.73 14.14 9.58
CA GLU A 74 -8.19 13.16 8.65
C GLU A 74 -6.67 13.31 8.48
N VAL A 75 -6.02 12.17 8.28
CA VAL A 75 -4.60 12.09 7.88
C VAL A 75 -4.57 11.83 6.39
N VAL A 76 -4.07 12.81 5.63
CA VAL A 76 -3.90 12.72 4.18
C VAL A 76 -2.43 12.50 3.88
N TRP A 77 -2.15 11.44 3.14
CA TRP A 77 -0.82 11.05 2.68
C TRP A 77 -0.62 11.47 1.23
N SER A 78 0.62 11.82 0.88
CA SER A 78 1.02 12.15 -0.49
C SER A 78 2.47 11.73 -0.72
N LEU A 79 2.84 11.55 -1.99
CA LEU A 79 4.24 11.34 -2.36
C LEU A 79 5.11 12.53 -1.94
N THR A 80 6.36 12.23 -1.63
CA THR A 80 7.45 13.21 -1.52
C THR A 80 8.20 13.27 -2.85
N ALA A 81 9.20 14.15 -2.96
CA ALA A 81 10.10 14.16 -4.12
C ALA A 81 10.74 12.78 -4.36
N GLU A 82 11.24 12.12 -3.31
CA GLU A 82 11.80 10.76 -3.41
C GLU A 82 10.76 9.71 -3.85
N GLY A 83 9.48 9.92 -3.48
CA GLY A 83 8.39 9.07 -3.91
C GLY A 83 8.03 9.26 -5.38
N GLU A 84 8.04 10.50 -5.87
CA GLU A 84 7.84 10.82 -7.29
C GLU A 84 8.99 10.28 -8.14
N ASP A 85 10.25 10.41 -7.71
CA ASP A 85 11.40 9.84 -8.40
C ASP A 85 11.29 8.30 -8.53
N GLU A 86 10.82 7.62 -7.49
CA GLU A 86 10.58 6.18 -7.52
C GLU A 86 9.41 5.82 -8.44
N LYS A 87 8.35 6.63 -8.46
CA LYS A 87 7.22 6.46 -9.38
C LYS A 87 7.72 6.53 -10.83
N GLU A 88 8.45 7.59 -11.18
CA GLU A 88 9.04 7.77 -12.51
C GLU A 88 9.96 6.60 -12.88
N ARG A 89 10.78 6.12 -11.95
CA ARG A 89 11.64 4.95 -12.17
C ARG A 89 10.83 3.70 -12.51
N ARG A 90 9.72 3.46 -11.84
CA ARG A 90 8.84 2.31 -12.11
C ARG A 90 8.13 2.44 -13.45
N GLU A 91 7.66 3.62 -13.79
CA GLU A 91 7.06 3.90 -15.09
C GLU A 91 8.08 3.66 -16.22
N ALA A 92 9.33 4.11 -16.05
CA ALA A 92 10.40 3.90 -17.01
C ALA A 92 10.87 2.43 -17.14
N ALA A 93 10.68 1.61 -16.10
CA ALA A 93 11.05 0.19 -16.13
C ALA A 93 9.97 -0.71 -16.79
N HIS A 94 8.76 -0.18 -16.99
CA HIS A 94 7.60 -0.90 -17.53
C HIS A 94 7.09 -0.34 -18.87
N GLY A 95 7.74 0.69 -19.42
CA GLY A 95 7.52 1.23 -20.78
C GLY A 95 8.54 0.70 -21.78
#